data_AF-A0A0T9QMD1-F1
#
_entry.id   AF-A0A0T9QMD1-F1
#
_cell.length_a   1.000
_cell.length_b   1.000
_cell.length_c   1.000
_cell.angle_alpha   90.00
_cell.angle_beta   90.00
_cell.angle_gamma   90.00
#
_symmetry.space_group_name_H-M   'P 1'
#
loop_
_entity.id
_entity.type
_entity.pdbx_description
1 polymer ?
#
loop_
_entity_poly.entity_id
_entity_poly.type
_entity_poly.pdbx_seq_one_letter_code
_entity_poly.pdbx_strand_id
1 'polypeptide(L)'
;MYTTTSTKALKKACQAEFNACTGWDTHTGQRLSAHRRYLQISMVSVLSDGVAMTDLMLFPRILLPTLTTLKSRSSDRHNRRGRTSTNIDDYPLLNRACPYFSLLMNECDRLRFTQCHRYLERIARAVTCHQLREQLALMIFYSLAQYGTIPTWLHLSSNRYSELQGTINDWFLTHPAVSRLTDEYLFFAFYNTWTDCP
;
A
#
# COMPACT_ATOMS: atom_id res chain seq x y z
N MET A 1 29.83 3.00 -9.20
CA MET A 1 29.28 1.63 -9.33
C MET A 1 27.91 1.64 -8.70
N TYR A 2 26.84 1.50 -9.48
CA TYR A 2 25.47 1.45 -8.95
C TYR A 2 25.16 0.02 -8.49
N THR A 3 25.01 -0.20 -7.19
CA THR A 3 24.67 -1.50 -6.60
C THR A 3 23.20 -1.82 -6.84
N THR A 4 22.91 -2.47 -7.97
CA THR A 4 21.60 -3.05 -8.24
C THR A 4 21.28 -4.07 -7.15
N THR A 5 20.32 -3.76 -6.29
CA THR A 5 20.00 -4.57 -5.11
C THR A 5 18.77 -5.44 -5.37
N SER A 6 18.72 -6.62 -4.74
CA SER A 6 17.57 -7.54 -4.89
C SER A 6 16.30 -6.96 -4.24
N THR A 7 15.12 -7.32 -4.75
CA THR A 7 13.81 -6.94 -4.16
C THR A 7 13.69 -7.34 -2.68
N LYS A 8 14.41 -8.40 -2.25
CA LYS A 8 14.49 -8.79 -0.83
C LYS A 8 15.21 -7.75 0.03
N ALA A 9 16.28 -7.15 -0.49
CA ALA A 9 17.02 -6.10 0.20
C ALA A 9 16.18 -4.82 0.27
N LEU A 10 15.50 -4.46 -0.81
CA LEU A 10 14.54 -3.36 -0.83
C LEU A 10 13.44 -3.54 0.21
N LYS A 11 12.81 -4.73 0.27
CA LYS A 11 11.84 -5.07 1.32
C LYS A 11 12.42 -4.83 2.72
N LYS A 12 13.67 -5.24 2.97
CA LYS A 12 14.31 -5.06 4.29
C LYS A 12 14.46 -3.57 4.63
N ALA A 13 14.89 -2.75 3.66
CA ALA A 13 15.02 -1.30 3.82
C ALA A 13 13.66 -0.65 4.09
N CYS A 14 12.66 -0.87 3.24
CA CYS A 14 11.31 -0.32 3.43
C CYS A 14 10.69 -0.79 4.76
N GLN A 15 10.90 -2.05 5.16
CA GLN A 15 10.40 -2.55 6.43
C GLN A 15 11.01 -1.80 7.63
N ALA A 16 12.25 -1.33 7.53
CA ALA A 16 12.86 -0.49 8.57
C ALA A 16 12.18 0.88 8.67
N GLU A 17 11.83 1.50 7.54
CA GLU A 17 11.05 2.74 7.51
C GLU A 17 9.65 2.57 8.09
N PHE A 18 8.94 1.51 7.72
CA PHE A 18 7.65 1.16 8.32
C PHE A 18 7.76 0.94 9.84
N ASN A 19 8.83 0.29 10.32
CA ASN A 19 9.05 0.12 11.76
C ASN A 19 9.26 1.46 12.48
N ALA A 20 9.78 2.49 11.79
CA ALA A 20 9.92 3.84 12.31
C ALA A 20 8.61 4.64 12.31
N CYS A 21 7.58 4.18 11.59
CA CYS A 21 6.24 4.78 11.58
C CYS A 21 5.36 4.32 12.76
N THR A 22 5.90 3.52 13.68
CA THR A 22 5.09 3.07 14.83
C THR A 22 4.74 4.26 15.72
N GLY A 23 3.44 4.45 15.92
CA GLY A 23 2.91 5.48 16.80
C GLY A 23 3.28 5.28 18.27
N TRP A 24 3.21 6.39 19.00
CA TRP A 24 3.42 6.48 20.44
C TRP A 24 2.15 7.04 21.07
N ASP A 25 1.75 6.47 22.19
CA ASP A 25 0.69 7.02 23.02
C ASP A 25 1.21 8.30 23.67
N THR A 26 0.53 9.42 23.42
CA THR A 26 0.92 10.74 23.93
C THR A 26 0.69 10.91 25.43
N HIS A 27 -0.20 10.11 26.03
CA HIS A 27 -0.53 10.18 27.45
C HIS A 27 0.40 9.29 28.28
N THR A 28 0.70 8.09 27.81
CA THR A 28 1.54 7.12 28.54
C THR A 28 3.00 7.13 28.09
N GLY A 29 3.31 7.76 26.96
CA GLY A 29 4.63 7.70 26.33
C GLY A 29 5.01 6.30 25.83
N GLN A 30 4.07 5.35 25.85
CA GLN A 30 4.34 3.97 25.45
C GLN A 30 4.20 3.80 23.95
N ARG A 31 5.00 2.90 23.40
CA ARG A 31 4.89 2.53 21.98
C ARG A 31 3.61 1.73 21.75
N LEU A 32 2.84 2.08 20.71
CA LEU A 32 1.67 1.33 20.27
C LEU A 32 2.12 0.01 19.63
N SER A 33 2.45 -0.98 20.46
CA SER A 33 3.04 -2.26 20.02
C SER A 33 2.13 -3.04 19.06
N ALA A 34 0.81 -2.92 19.23
CA ALA A 34 -0.19 -3.48 18.32
C ALA A 34 -0.11 -2.89 16.91
N HIS A 35 0.15 -1.57 16.77
CA HIS A 35 0.29 -0.88 15.50
C HIS A 35 1.38 -1.53 14.62
N ARG A 36 2.47 -2.01 15.23
CA ARG A 36 3.58 -2.64 14.49
C ARG A 36 3.15 -3.82 13.63
N ARG A 37 2.13 -4.57 14.06
CA ARG A 37 1.57 -5.69 13.29
C ARG A 37 0.95 -5.21 11.98
N TYR A 38 0.39 -4.01 11.98
CA TYR A 38 -0.22 -3.40 10.81
C TYR A 38 0.77 -2.70 9.88
N LEU A 39 2.03 -2.53 10.30
CA LEU A 39 3.11 -1.91 9.51
C LEU A 39 4.07 -2.96 8.91
N GLN A 40 3.63 -4.21 8.78
CA GLN A 40 4.44 -5.26 8.18
C GLN A 40 4.22 -5.30 6.67
N ILE A 41 5.31 -5.45 5.91
CA ILE A 41 5.27 -5.60 4.45
C ILE A 41 5.67 -7.02 4.02
N SER A 42 5.11 -7.45 2.90
CA SER A 42 5.41 -8.72 2.22
C SER A 42 5.69 -8.47 0.75
N MET A 43 5.95 -9.54 0.01
CA MET A 43 6.07 -9.48 -1.45
C MET A 43 4.97 -10.34 -2.05
N VAL A 44 4.25 -9.80 -3.03
CA VAL A 44 3.21 -10.54 -3.78
C VAL A 44 3.46 -10.38 -5.28
N SER A 45 3.10 -11.41 -6.04
CA SER A 45 3.18 -11.36 -7.50
C SER A 45 1.96 -10.64 -8.07
N VAL A 46 2.18 -9.52 -8.75
CA VAL A 46 1.16 -8.73 -9.46
C VAL A 46 1.37 -8.82 -10.96
N LEU A 47 0.30 -8.68 -11.74
CA LEU A 47 0.40 -8.59 -13.20
C LEU A 47 0.86 -7.18 -13.56
N SER A 48 1.88 -7.08 -14.42
CA SER A 48 2.33 -5.78 -14.93
C SER A 48 1.33 -5.25 -15.97
N ASP A 49 1.19 -3.93 -16.06
CA ASP A 49 0.26 -3.29 -16.99
C ASP A 49 0.63 -3.61 -18.44
N GLY A 50 -0.31 -4.17 -19.19
CA GLY A 50 -0.13 -4.50 -20.61
C GLY A 50 0.81 -5.67 -20.93
N VAL A 51 1.32 -6.43 -19.94
CA VAL A 51 2.22 -7.58 -20.19
C VAL A 51 1.74 -8.82 -19.44
N ALA A 52 1.74 -9.99 -20.11
CA ALA A 52 1.41 -11.30 -19.51
C ALA A 52 2.48 -11.81 -18.51
N MET A 53 3.19 -10.91 -17.83
CA MET A 53 4.28 -11.22 -16.90
C MET A 53 3.94 -10.71 -15.51
N THR A 54 4.38 -11.47 -14.50
CA THR A 54 4.18 -11.12 -13.10
C THR A 54 5.46 -10.54 -12.51
N ASP A 55 5.36 -9.39 -11.85
CA ASP A 55 6.45 -8.81 -11.06
C ASP A 55 6.15 -8.90 -9.56
N LEU A 56 7.20 -8.81 -8.74
CA LEU A 56 7.07 -8.81 -7.27
C LEU A 56 6.83 -7.38 -6.79
N MET A 57 5.70 -7.15 -6.12
CA MET A 57 5.34 -5.90 -5.47
C MET A 57 5.52 -5.99 -3.96
N LEU A 58 6.07 -4.94 -3.34
CA LEU A 58 6.01 -4.75 -1.89
C LEU A 58 4.56 -4.47 -1.48
N PHE A 59 4.09 -5.17 -0.46
CA PHE A 59 2.66 -5.31 -0.21
C PHE A 59 2.30 -5.22 1.28
N PRO A 60 1.19 -4.57 1.67
CA PRO A 60 0.70 -4.55 3.05
C PRO A 60 0.40 -5.97 3.55
N ARG A 61 1.19 -6.48 4.49
CA ARG A 61 1.04 -7.86 4.98
C ARG A 61 -0.33 -8.12 5.60
N ILE A 62 -0.96 -7.08 6.15
CA ILE A 62 -2.29 -7.14 6.75
C ILE A 62 -3.36 -7.65 5.78
N LEU A 63 -3.19 -7.41 4.48
CA LEU A 63 -4.15 -7.81 3.46
C LEU A 63 -3.94 -9.26 2.98
N LEU A 64 -2.82 -9.91 3.30
CA LEU A 64 -2.58 -11.29 2.82
C LEU A 64 -3.69 -12.29 3.19
N PRO A 65 -4.27 -12.27 4.41
CA PRO A 65 -5.31 -13.22 4.77
C PRO A 65 -6.62 -13.07 3.98
N THR A 66 -6.86 -11.91 3.36
CA THR A 66 -8.08 -11.65 2.59
C THR A 66 -7.98 -12.05 1.12
N LEU A 67 -6.77 -12.33 0.63
CA LEU A 67 -6.52 -12.70 -0.76
C LEU A 67 -6.83 -14.17 -1.00
N THR A 68 -7.68 -14.45 -1.99
CA THR A 68 -8.05 -15.83 -2.36
C THR A 68 -7.23 -16.36 -3.54
N THR A 69 -6.71 -15.49 -4.40
CA THR A 69 -6.00 -15.86 -5.63
C THR A 69 -4.52 -16.22 -5.42
N LEU A 70 -3.92 -15.80 -4.30
CA LEU A 70 -2.51 -16.07 -4.00
C LEU A 70 -2.17 -17.57 -3.90
N LYS A 71 -3.10 -18.40 -3.42
CA LYS A 71 -2.88 -19.86 -3.28
C LYS A 71 -2.62 -20.53 -4.63
N SER A 72 -3.24 -20.04 -5.70
CA SER A 72 -3.11 -20.59 -7.07
C SER A 72 -1.76 -20.26 -7.73
N ARG A 73 -1.17 -19.10 -7.42
CA ARG A 73 0.09 -18.64 -8.06
C ARG A 73 1.37 -19.27 -7.49
N SER A 74 1.24 -20.09 -6.45
CA SER A 74 2.34 -20.74 -5.71
C SER A 74 3.12 -21.81 -6.50
N SER A 75 2.55 -22.30 -7.61
CA SER A 75 3.07 -23.44 -8.38
C SER A 75 4.24 -23.06 -9.30
N ASP A 76 4.37 -21.80 -9.70
CA ASP A 76 5.35 -21.37 -10.71
C ASP A 76 6.69 -20.94 -10.07
N ARG A 77 7.27 -21.82 -9.25
CA ARG A 77 8.48 -21.58 -8.44
C ARG A 77 9.80 -21.57 -9.19
N HIS A 78 9.80 -21.66 -10.52
CA HIS A 78 11.04 -21.61 -11.29
C HIS A 78 11.28 -20.22 -11.90
N ASN A 79 12.29 -19.52 -11.37
CA ASN A 79 13.13 -18.56 -12.10
C ASN A 79 12.54 -17.21 -12.55
N ARG A 80 11.57 -16.61 -11.84
CA ARG A 80 11.31 -15.17 -12.03
C ARG A 80 12.21 -14.34 -11.11
N ARG A 81 13.45 -14.11 -11.54
CA ARG A 81 14.24 -12.97 -11.04
C ARG A 81 13.38 -11.73 -11.30
N GLY A 82 12.86 -11.08 -10.26
CA GLY A 82 12.16 -9.80 -10.40
C GLY A 82 13.04 -8.88 -11.24
N ARG A 83 12.61 -8.58 -12.46
CA ARG A 83 13.44 -7.83 -13.44
C ARG A 83 13.64 -6.39 -13.01
N THR A 84 12.73 -5.87 -12.18
CA THR A 84 12.85 -4.56 -11.54
C THR A 84 13.80 -4.65 -10.35
N SER A 85 15.09 -4.72 -10.66
CA SER A 85 16.13 -4.37 -9.69
C SER A 85 16.18 -2.85 -9.59
N THR A 86 15.94 -2.37 -8.38
CA THR A 86 15.97 -0.94 -8.05
C THR A 86 17.11 -0.76 -7.08
N ASN A 87 17.94 0.25 -7.32
CA ASN A 87 18.90 0.65 -6.31
C ASN A 87 18.12 1.17 -5.09
N ILE A 88 18.47 0.70 -3.89
CA ILE A 88 17.81 1.15 -2.66
C ILE A 88 17.94 2.66 -2.51
N ASP A 89 19.07 3.23 -2.94
CA ASP A 89 19.35 4.67 -2.84
C ASP A 89 18.44 5.50 -3.75
N ASP A 90 17.89 4.91 -4.81
CA ASP A 90 16.97 5.58 -5.75
C ASP A 90 15.50 5.39 -5.32
N TYR A 91 15.22 4.57 -4.31
CA TYR A 91 13.86 4.34 -3.83
C TYR A 91 13.45 5.47 -2.87
N PRO A 92 12.36 6.20 -3.15
CA PRO A 92 11.99 7.35 -2.33
C PRO A 92 11.66 6.95 -0.88
N LEU A 93 12.02 7.82 0.07
CA LEU A 93 11.63 7.67 1.47
C LEU A 93 10.10 7.73 1.62
N LEU A 94 9.57 6.98 2.59
CA LEU A 94 8.15 6.94 2.88
C LEU A 94 7.70 8.22 3.61
N ASN A 95 6.53 8.74 3.22
CA ASN A 95 5.83 9.72 4.04
C ASN A 95 5.26 9.00 5.27
N ARG A 96 5.80 9.30 6.45
CA ARG A 96 5.37 8.67 7.72
C ARG A 96 3.91 8.93 8.08
N ALA A 97 3.30 10.00 7.54
CA ALA A 97 1.90 10.31 7.80
C ALA A 97 0.93 9.45 6.96
N CYS A 98 1.39 8.93 5.82
CA CYS A 98 0.63 7.97 5.00
C CYS A 98 1.59 6.97 4.32
N PRO A 99 2.15 6.02 5.10
CA PRO A 99 3.22 5.15 4.63
C PRO A 99 2.77 4.15 3.56
N TYR A 100 1.54 3.63 3.58
CA TYR A 100 1.08 2.73 2.52
C TYR A 100 0.76 3.48 1.23
N PHE A 101 0.27 4.71 1.32
CA PHE A 101 0.10 5.53 0.12
C PHE A 101 1.44 5.84 -0.55
N SER A 102 2.45 6.23 0.24
CA SER A 102 3.82 6.40 -0.28
C SER A 102 4.40 5.12 -0.85
N LEU A 103 4.20 3.98 -0.16
CA LEU A 103 4.65 2.69 -0.68
C LEU A 103 4.01 2.38 -2.03
N LEU A 104 2.70 2.60 -2.17
CA LEU A 104 1.98 2.35 -3.43
C LEU A 104 2.53 3.22 -4.55
N MET A 105 2.72 4.51 -4.31
CA MET A 105 3.32 5.44 -5.27
C MET A 105 4.67 4.94 -5.77
N ASN A 106 5.58 4.63 -4.84
CA ASN A 106 6.92 4.16 -5.18
C ASN A 106 6.88 2.83 -5.94
N GLU A 107 5.99 1.91 -5.55
CA GLU A 107 5.83 0.63 -6.25
C GLU A 107 5.21 0.80 -7.64
N CYS A 108 4.28 1.76 -7.82
CA CYS A 108 3.73 2.09 -9.13
C CYS A 108 4.79 2.64 -10.07
N ASP A 109 5.68 3.50 -9.60
CA ASP A 109 6.82 3.99 -10.40
C ASP A 109 7.80 2.84 -10.69
N ARG A 110 8.21 2.10 -9.66
CA ARG A 110 9.17 0.99 -9.75
C ARG A 110 8.72 -0.11 -10.72
N LEU A 111 7.44 -0.48 -10.67
CA LEU A 111 6.83 -1.52 -11.50
C LEU A 111 6.26 -0.99 -12.81
N ARG A 112 6.41 0.32 -13.08
CA ARG A 112 5.92 0.99 -14.29
C ARG A 112 4.39 0.92 -14.47
N PHE A 113 3.64 0.92 -13.37
CA PHE A 113 2.20 1.23 -13.37
C PHE A 113 1.98 2.72 -13.59
N THR A 114 2.46 3.22 -14.74
CA THR A 114 2.55 4.66 -15.05
C THR A 114 1.19 5.35 -15.02
N GLN A 115 0.13 4.67 -15.48
CA GLN A 115 -1.21 5.22 -15.44
C GLN A 115 -1.72 5.35 -14.00
N CYS A 116 -1.56 4.29 -13.19
CA CYS A 116 -1.91 4.32 -11.76
C CYS A 116 -1.16 5.45 -11.03
N HIS A 117 0.16 5.54 -11.25
CA HIS A 117 1.00 6.58 -10.65
C HIS A 117 0.46 7.97 -10.96
N ARG A 118 0.17 8.28 -12.24
CA ARG A 118 -0.37 9.60 -12.65
C ARG A 118 -1.70 9.92 -11.97
N TYR A 119 -2.60 8.95 -11.81
CA TYR A 119 -3.87 9.19 -11.11
C TYR A 119 -3.65 9.44 -9.62
N LEU A 120 -2.78 8.67 -8.98
CA LEU A 120 -2.45 8.85 -7.58
C LEU A 120 -1.75 10.19 -7.33
N GLU A 121 -0.86 10.65 -8.21
CA GLU A 121 -0.28 12.00 -8.13
C GLU A 121 -1.36 13.09 -8.19
N ARG A 122 -2.31 12.94 -9.11
CA ARG A 122 -3.42 13.89 -9.27
C ARG A 122 -4.31 13.93 -8.02
N ILE A 123 -4.64 12.75 -7.46
CA ILE A 123 -5.40 12.64 -6.21
C ILE A 123 -4.61 13.23 -5.06
N ALA A 124 -3.30 12.94 -4.95
CA ALA A 124 -2.45 13.47 -3.88
C ALA A 124 -2.41 15.01 -3.89
N ARG A 125 -2.44 15.66 -5.06
CA ARG A 125 -2.49 17.13 -5.13
C ARG A 125 -3.81 17.72 -4.62
N ALA A 126 -4.92 17.00 -4.75
CA ALA A 126 -6.25 17.52 -4.41
C ALA A 126 -6.73 17.07 -3.03
N VAL A 127 -6.34 15.88 -2.58
CA VAL A 127 -6.76 15.26 -1.32
C VAL A 127 -5.59 15.29 -0.37
N THR A 128 -5.63 16.18 0.62
CA THR A 128 -4.57 16.33 1.64
C THR A 128 -4.77 15.41 2.85
N CYS A 129 -5.97 14.86 3.03
CA CYS A 129 -6.28 13.95 4.13
C CYS A 129 -5.48 12.64 4.02
N HIS A 130 -4.58 12.43 4.97
CA HIS A 130 -3.71 11.25 5.02
C HIS A 130 -4.49 9.94 5.23
N GLN A 131 -5.54 9.96 6.07
CA GLN A 131 -6.37 8.78 6.33
C GLN A 131 -7.05 8.28 5.03
N LEU A 132 -7.60 9.20 4.23
CA LEU A 132 -8.24 8.84 2.96
C LEU A 132 -7.24 8.28 1.94
N ARG A 133 -6.02 8.82 1.92
CA ARG A 133 -4.93 8.29 1.08
C ARG A 133 -4.54 6.87 1.48
N GLU A 134 -4.46 6.59 2.77
CA GLU A 134 -4.19 5.24 3.28
C GLU A 134 -5.28 4.24 2.89
N GLN A 135 -6.55 4.61 3.04
CA GLN A 135 -7.70 3.81 2.59
C GLN A 135 -7.62 3.48 1.09
N LEU A 136 -7.39 4.52 0.27
CA LEU A 136 -7.21 4.38 -1.17
C LEU A 136 -6.07 3.42 -1.51
N ALA A 137 -4.93 3.56 -0.81
CA ALA A 137 -3.77 2.72 -1.05
C ALA A 137 -4.06 1.25 -0.78
N LEU A 138 -4.66 0.92 0.37
CA LEU A 138 -4.99 -0.45 0.76
C LEU A 138 -5.98 -1.10 -0.21
N MET A 139 -6.98 -0.34 -0.66
CA MET A 139 -7.92 -0.79 -1.68
C MET A 139 -7.23 -1.10 -3.01
N ILE A 140 -6.32 -0.24 -3.49
CA ILE A 140 -5.60 -0.45 -4.76
C ILE A 140 -4.64 -1.63 -4.63
N PHE A 141 -3.89 -1.74 -3.53
CA PHE A 141 -3.05 -2.91 -3.26
C PHE A 141 -3.87 -4.20 -3.36
N TYR A 142 -5.00 -4.27 -2.65
CA TYR A 142 -5.87 -5.44 -2.71
C TYR A 142 -6.33 -5.72 -4.14
N SER A 143 -6.77 -4.70 -4.88
CA SER A 143 -7.27 -4.86 -6.25
C SER A 143 -6.19 -5.39 -7.22
N LEU A 144 -4.97 -4.86 -7.13
CA LEU A 144 -3.83 -5.32 -7.92
C LEU A 144 -3.45 -6.77 -7.58
N ALA A 145 -3.44 -7.14 -6.29
CA ALA A 145 -3.07 -8.49 -5.88
C ALA A 145 -4.16 -9.52 -6.19
N GLN A 146 -5.43 -9.16 -5.96
CA GLN A 146 -6.58 -10.05 -6.10
C GLN A 146 -7.00 -10.19 -7.56
N TYR A 147 -7.19 -9.07 -8.25
CA TYR A 147 -7.77 -9.02 -9.60
C TYR A 147 -6.73 -8.78 -10.69
N GLY A 148 -5.52 -8.31 -10.33
CA GLY A 148 -4.49 -7.98 -11.32
C GLY A 148 -4.79 -6.71 -12.11
N THR A 149 -5.73 -5.90 -11.66
CA THR A 149 -6.19 -4.70 -12.37
C THR A 149 -6.28 -3.50 -11.43
N ILE A 150 -6.09 -2.31 -12.02
CA ILE A 150 -6.35 -1.04 -11.35
C ILE A 150 -7.87 -0.84 -11.38
N PRO A 151 -8.52 -0.39 -10.28
CA PRO A 151 -9.95 -0.12 -10.28
C PRO A 151 -10.34 0.88 -11.38
N THR A 152 -11.29 0.50 -12.24
CA THR A 152 -11.68 1.31 -13.42
C THR A 152 -12.16 2.71 -13.04
N TRP A 153 -12.80 2.84 -11.88
CA TRP A 153 -13.29 4.12 -11.38
C TRP A 153 -12.15 5.10 -11.09
N LEU A 154 -10.92 4.64 -10.84
CA LEU A 154 -9.77 5.51 -10.60
C LEU A 154 -9.48 6.42 -11.80
N HIS A 155 -9.77 5.95 -13.01
CA HIS A 155 -9.68 6.77 -14.22
C HIS A 155 -10.77 7.85 -14.27
N LEU A 156 -11.94 7.54 -13.73
CA LEU A 156 -13.14 8.38 -13.73
C LEU A 156 -13.24 9.26 -12.47
N SER A 157 -12.36 9.06 -11.49
CA SER A 157 -12.46 9.75 -10.21
C SER A 157 -12.26 11.24 -10.40
N SER A 158 -13.30 11.99 -10.06
CA SER A 158 -13.21 13.41 -9.75
C SER A 158 -12.22 13.61 -8.60
N ASN A 159 -11.37 14.62 -8.69
CA ASN A 159 -10.38 14.92 -7.64
C ASN A 159 -11.02 15.54 -6.39
N ARG A 160 -12.34 15.38 -6.20
CA ARG A 160 -13.10 15.90 -5.07
C ARG A 160 -13.09 14.88 -3.93
N TYR A 161 -12.78 15.37 -2.74
CA TYR A 161 -12.71 14.57 -1.52
C TYR A 161 -13.96 13.72 -1.27
N SER A 162 -15.15 14.33 -1.30
CA SER A 162 -16.42 13.66 -0.97
C SER A 162 -16.77 12.53 -1.94
N GLU A 163 -16.55 12.73 -3.23
CA GLU A 163 -16.82 11.72 -4.26
C GLU A 163 -15.84 10.54 -4.15
N LEU A 164 -14.57 10.83 -3.89
CA LEU A 164 -13.55 9.81 -3.64
C LEU A 164 -13.88 9.01 -2.38
N GLN A 165 -14.23 9.68 -1.29
CA GLN A 165 -14.62 9.04 -0.03
C GLN A 165 -15.84 8.14 -0.22
N GLY A 166 -16.88 8.61 -0.92
CA GLY A 166 -18.07 7.82 -1.22
C GLY A 166 -17.73 6.54 -1.99
N THR A 167 -16.91 6.67 -3.04
CA THR A 167 -16.49 5.53 -3.87
C THR A 167 -15.68 4.50 -3.08
N ILE A 168 -14.78 4.96 -2.21
CA ILE A 168 -13.98 4.08 -1.33
C ILE A 168 -14.89 3.37 -0.31
N ASN A 169 -15.84 4.08 0.28
CA ASN A 169 -16.80 3.50 1.22
C ASN A 169 -17.68 2.43 0.56
N ASP A 170 -18.22 2.72 -0.62
CA ASP A 170 -19.02 1.76 -1.39
C ASP A 170 -18.21 0.51 -1.74
N TRP A 171 -16.93 0.70 -2.10
CA TRP A 171 -16.03 -0.42 -2.34
C TRP A 171 -15.81 -1.26 -1.07
N PHE A 172 -15.60 -0.64 0.10
CA PHE A 172 -15.42 -1.34 1.37
C PHE A 172 -16.67 -2.11 1.82
N LEU A 173 -17.87 -1.60 1.51
CA LEU A 173 -19.12 -2.35 1.76
C LEU A 173 -19.14 -3.69 1.01
N THR A 174 -18.54 -3.76 -0.18
CA THR A 174 -18.42 -5.00 -0.95
C THR A 174 -17.22 -5.88 -0.53
N HIS A 175 -16.30 -5.34 0.29
CA HIS A 175 -15.09 -6.04 0.76
C HIS A 175 -14.93 -5.94 2.30
N PRO A 176 -15.88 -6.49 3.08
CA PRO A 176 -15.95 -6.26 4.53
C PRO A 176 -14.72 -6.74 5.30
N ALA A 177 -14.07 -7.82 4.85
CA ALA A 177 -12.83 -8.31 5.47
C ALA A 177 -11.67 -7.32 5.31
N VAL A 178 -11.59 -6.64 4.16
CA VAL A 178 -10.57 -5.61 3.88
C VAL A 178 -10.90 -4.34 4.66
N SER A 179 -12.18 -3.95 4.71
CA SER A 179 -12.66 -2.81 5.51
C SER A 179 -12.23 -2.94 6.96
N ARG A 180 -12.57 -4.06 7.62
CA ARG A 180 -12.24 -4.27 9.03
C ARG A 180 -10.75 -4.13 9.34
N LEU A 181 -9.89 -4.72 8.51
CA LEU A 181 -8.43 -4.63 8.69
C LEU A 181 -7.89 -3.23 8.44
N THR A 182 -8.52 -2.51 7.51
CA THR A 182 -8.20 -1.11 7.23
C THR A 182 -8.60 -0.24 8.41
N ASP A 183 -9.80 -0.41 8.96
CA ASP A 183 -10.29 0.36 10.11
C ASP A 183 -9.41 0.12 11.35
N GLU A 184 -9.05 -1.13 11.63
CA GLU A 184 -8.13 -1.48 12.72
C GLU A 184 -6.75 -0.81 12.54
N TYR A 185 -6.21 -0.82 11.31
CA TYR A 185 -4.96 -0.13 11.02
C TYR A 185 -5.07 1.39 11.21
N LEU A 186 -6.12 2.01 10.65
CA LEU A 186 -6.30 3.47 10.70
C LEU A 186 -6.53 3.95 12.13
N PHE A 187 -7.25 3.17 12.95
CA PHE A 187 -7.38 3.42 14.38
C PHE A 187 -6.00 3.62 15.02
N PHE A 188 -5.06 2.68 14.82
CA PHE A 188 -3.72 2.81 15.40
C PHE A 188 -2.83 3.86 14.72
N ALA A 189 -2.97 4.06 13.41
CA ALA A 189 -2.14 4.98 12.65
C ALA A 189 -2.50 6.46 12.93
N PHE A 190 -3.77 6.72 13.17
CA PHE A 190 -4.32 8.08 13.34
C PHE A 190 -4.88 8.34 14.74
N TYR A 191 -4.66 7.43 15.70
CA TYR A 191 -5.14 7.53 17.09
C TYR A 191 -4.92 8.93 17.70
N ASN A 192 -3.69 9.46 17.61
CA ASN A 192 -3.33 10.77 18.19
C ASN A 192 -3.94 11.98 17.45
N THR A 193 -4.58 11.78 16.30
CA THR A 193 -5.21 12.87 15.53
C THR A 193 -6.69 13.04 15.86
N TRP A 194 -7.27 12.09 16.60
CA TRP A 194 -8.64 12.20 17.08
C TRP A 194 -8.61 13.05 18.34
N THR A 195 -8.99 14.32 18.20
CA THR A 195 -8.93 15.32 19.29
C THR A 195 -9.84 15.01 20.46
N ASP A 196 -10.73 14.03 20.34
CA ASP A 196 -11.70 13.69 21.37
C ASP A 196 -11.96 12.17 21.37
N CYS A 197 -11.24 11.44 22.21
CA CYS A 197 -11.78 10.23 22.83
C CYS A 197 -11.54 10.39 24.34
N PRO A 198 -12.61 10.29 25.16
CA PRO A 198 -12.54 10.55 26.60
C PRO A 198 -11.59 9.61 27.34
#